data_AF-A0A662UVN0-F1
#
_entry.id   AF-A0A662UVN0-F1
#
_cell.length_a   1.000
_cell.length_b   1.000
_cell.length_c   1.000
_cell.angle_alpha   90.00
_cell.angle_beta   90.00
_cell.angle_gamma   90.00
#
_symmetry.space_group_name_H-M   'P 1'
#
loop_
_entity.id
_entity.type
_entity.pdbx_description
1 polymer ?
#
loop_
_entity_poly.entity_id
_entity_poly.type
_entity_poly.pdbx_seq_one_letter_code
_entity_poly.pdbx_strand_id
1 'polypeptide(L)'
;MSFRTGLRTWDAVRSITMRALFSGPMYVPVAVNTFDAMSLVGVAVFTSDLWVAALGSVAAMASAVGDGDAQRYTQILDEARRNLVDKLWNGEYFDLWYDPVSGYRDRACMSAALTGEWYLEQILGMGYAIDRGKVLLTLRAIYRYNFRKWEGLLNATYPGKPRPALSGDMKYFNPLGIPYTISSQMDTPWTGVEVAVAMHMVWEGMVSEGLKILEAVHRRYESWGFTGATLSAMGTT
;
A
#
# COMPACT_ATOMS: atom_id res chain seq x y z
N MET A 1 28.07 42.23 -6.49
CA MET A 1 26.87 42.03 -5.64
C MET A 1 26.67 40.54 -5.45
N SER A 2 27.00 40.02 -4.26
CA SER A 2 26.90 38.60 -3.91
C SER A 2 25.47 38.28 -3.46
N PHE A 3 24.78 37.39 -4.16
CA PHE A 3 23.52 36.82 -3.68
C PHE A 3 23.83 35.60 -2.80
N ARG A 4 23.72 35.79 -1.48
CA ARG A 4 23.62 34.70 -0.51
C ARG A 4 22.21 34.13 -0.58
N THR A 5 22.05 32.90 -1.06
CA THR A 5 20.80 32.11 -0.93
C THR A 5 21.00 31.00 0.08
N GLY A 6 21.17 31.37 1.35
CA GLY A 6 21.00 30.46 2.48
C GLY A 6 19.67 30.74 3.16
N LEU A 7 18.97 29.69 3.60
CA LEU A 7 17.85 29.72 4.55
C LEU A 7 16.43 30.02 4.02
N ARG A 8 15.92 29.24 3.05
CA ARG A 8 14.44 29.19 2.81
C ARG A 8 13.80 27.80 2.91
N THR A 9 14.59 26.74 2.95
CA THR A 9 14.06 25.36 3.07
C THR A 9 13.85 24.93 4.52
N TRP A 10 14.64 25.45 5.45
CA TRP A 10 14.54 25.10 6.88
C TRP A 10 13.24 25.55 7.54
N ASP A 11 12.68 26.70 7.16
CA ASP A 11 11.43 27.20 7.73
C ASP A 11 10.19 26.44 7.22
N ALA A 12 10.24 25.90 5.99
CA ALA A 12 9.19 25.06 5.44
C ALA A 12 9.15 23.67 6.11
N VAL A 13 10.32 23.08 6.38
CA VAL A 13 10.45 21.83 7.14
C VAL A 13 9.98 22.02 8.59
N ARG A 14 10.32 23.16 9.20
CA ARG A 14 9.85 23.51 10.55
C ARG A 14 8.33 23.70 10.60
N SER A 15 7.71 24.27 9.57
CA SER A 15 6.25 24.47 9.47
C SER A 15 5.47 23.16 9.37
N ILE A 16 5.93 22.20 8.57
CA ILE A 16 5.27 20.87 8.43
C ILE A 16 5.46 20.06 9.71
N THR A 17 6.67 20.06 10.27
CA THR A 17 6.97 19.38 11.54
C THR A 17 6.17 19.99 12.69
N MET A 18 6.01 21.33 12.72
CA MET A 18 5.20 22.02 13.74
C MET A 18 3.70 21.78 13.57
N ARG A 19 3.16 21.65 12.35
CA ARG A 19 1.74 21.28 12.15
C ARG A 19 1.44 19.85 12.59
N ALA A 20 2.39 18.92 12.40
CA ALA A 20 2.30 17.58 12.97
C ALA A 20 2.43 17.57 14.51
N LEU A 21 3.17 18.53 15.09
CA LEU A 21 3.31 18.72 16.54
C LEU A 21 2.08 19.38 17.20
N PHE A 22 1.25 20.14 16.47
CA PHE A 22 0.10 20.88 17.02
C PHE A 22 -1.29 20.32 16.66
N SER A 23 -1.38 19.14 16.03
CA SER A 23 -2.67 18.48 15.73
C SER A 23 -3.35 17.84 16.96
N GLY A 24 -2.95 18.20 18.19
CA GLY A 24 -3.36 17.53 19.42
C GLY A 24 -2.75 16.12 19.54
N PRO A 25 -2.94 15.44 20.67
CA PRO A 25 -2.47 14.07 20.82
C PRO A 25 -3.31 13.16 19.92
N MET A 26 -2.85 12.91 18.69
CA MET A 26 -3.20 11.68 18.00
C MET A 26 -2.53 10.55 18.77
N TYR A 27 -3.21 10.03 19.81
CA TYR A 27 -2.72 8.92 20.62
C TYR A 27 -2.44 7.65 19.79
N VAL A 28 -2.98 7.59 18.56
CA VAL A 28 -2.70 6.56 17.57
C VAL A 28 -2.10 7.24 16.33
N PRO A 29 -0.88 6.89 15.90
CA PRO A 29 -0.31 7.43 14.67
C PRO A 29 -1.13 6.91 13.49
N VAL A 30 -1.97 7.76 12.89
CA VAL A 30 -2.78 7.41 11.71
C VAL A 30 -2.12 7.91 10.43
N ALA A 31 -2.35 7.20 9.33
CA ALA A 31 -1.79 7.58 8.04
C ALA A 31 -2.57 8.72 7.37
N VAL A 32 -1.87 9.53 6.57
CA VAL A 32 -2.46 10.56 5.70
C VAL A 32 -2.63 10.02 4.27
N ASN A 33 -3.39 8.94 4.13
CA ASN A 33 -3.75 8.33 2.85
C ASN A 33 -5.15 7.70 2.93
N THR A 34 -5.58 6.96 1.90
CA THR A 34 -6.94 6.40 1.86
C THR A 34 -7.23 5.39 2.97
N PHE A 35 -6.21 4.76 3.58
CA PHE A 35 -6.35 3.90 4.76
C PHE A 35 -6.20 4.76 6.02
N ASP A 36 -7.17 5.64 6.24
CA ASP A 36 -7.19 6.70 7.24
C ASP A 36 -7.22 6.21 8.70
N ALA A 37 -7.58 4.94 8.92
CA ALA A 37 -7.50 4.29 10.23
C ALA A 37 -6.40 3.22 10.32
N MET A 38 -5.51 3.14 9.31
CA MET A 38 -4.29 2.35 9.37
C MET A 38 -3.08 3.24 9.64
N SER A 39 -2.06 2.65 10.27
CA SER A 39 -0.85 3.35 10.66
C SER A 39 0.27 2.98 9.69
N LEU A 40 0.61 3.91 8.80
CA LEU A 40 1.72 3.78 7.86
C LEU A 40 2.75 4.85 8.23
N VAL A 41 3.92 4.42 8.71
CA VAL A 41 4.94 5.32 9.29
C VAL A 41 6.25 5.21 8.51
N GLY A 42 6.86 6.35 8.18
CA GLY A 42 8.12 6.38 7.44
C GLY A 42 7.94 5.95 5.99
N VAL A 43 8.80 5.04 5.51
CA VAL A 43 8.70 4.45 4.18
C VAL A 43 7.65 3.37 4.22
N ALA A 44 6.52 3.57 3.54
CA ALA A 44 5.39 2.64 3.56
C ALA A 44 5.07 2.12 2.16
N VAL A 45 4.73 0.83 2.06
CA VAL A 45 4.66 0.13 0.76
C VAL A 45 3.64 0.76 -0.18
N PHE A 46 2.41 1.00 0.28
CA PHE A 46 1.33 1.52 -0.54
C PHE A 46 1.64 2.88 -1.18
N THR A 47 2.13 3.84 -0.39
CA THR A 47 2.44 5.18 -0.89
C THR A 47 3.73 5.21 -1.69
N SER A 48 4.72 4.39 -1.32
CA SER A 48 6.00 4.32 -2.03
C SER A 48 5.81 3.70 -3.42
N ASP A 49 5.00 2.65 -3.52
CA ASP A 49 4.66 1.99 -4.79
C ASP A 49 3.92 2.95 -5.75
N LEU A 50 2.89 3.65 -5.26
CA LEU A 50 2.20 4.69 -6.02
C LEU A 50 3.14 5.81 -6.47
N TRP A 51 4.04 6.24 -5.59
CA TRP A 51 5.01 7.30 -5.90
C TRP A 51 5.99 6.86 -6.99
N VAL A 52 6.51 5.65 -6.91
CA VAL A 52 7.41 5.07 -7.91
C VAL A 52 6.70 4.95 -9.27
N ALA A 53 5.44 4.49 -9.30
CA ALA A 53 4.66 4.44 -10.52
C ALA A 53 4.42 5.84 -11.12
N ALA A 54 4.06 6.82 -10.29
CA ALA A 54 3.87 8.20 -10.74
C ALA A 54 5.15 8.81 -11.33
N LEU A 55 6.31 8.59 -10.69
CA LEU A 55 7.61 9.01 -11.21
C LEU A 55 7.95 8.31 -12.53
N GLY A 56 7.61 7.03 -12.67
CA GLY A 56 7.74 6.28 -13.92
C GLY A 56 6.98 6.96 -15.06
N SER A 57 5.71 7.27 -14.84
CA SER A 57 4.87 7.98 -15.81
C SER A 57 5.41 9.37 -16.15
N VAL A 58 5.83 10.14 -15.13
CA VAL A 58 6.39 11.49 -15.35
C VAL A 58 7.70 11.45 -16.12
N ALA A 59 8.61 10.54 -15.80
CA ALA A 59 9.88 10.39 -16.53
C ALA A 59 9.65 9.99 -18.00
N ALA A 60 8.69 9.09 -18.26
CA ALA A 60 8.30 8.71 -19.61
C ALA A 60 7.69 9.89 -20.39
N MET A 61 6.76 10.63 -19.78
CA MET A 61 6.14 11.81 -20.39
C MET A 61 7.15 12.91 -20.68
N ALA A 62 8.02 13.24 -19.72
CA ALA A 62 9.07 14.24 -19.87
C ALA A 62 10.01 13.91 -21.03
N SER A 63 10.40 12.64 -21.15
CA SER A 63 11.23 12.16 -22.26
C SER A 63 10.51 12.30 -23.61
N ALA A 64 9.22 11.96 -23.67
CA ALA A 64 8.42 12.01 -24.89
C ALA A 64 8.23 13.44 -25.43
N VAL A 65 8.16 14.45 -24.56
CA VAL A 65 8.00 15.86 -24.95
C VAL A 65 9.33 16.62 -25.07
N GLY A 66 10.46 15.96 -24.83
CA GLY A 66 11.78 16.59 -24.87
C GLY A 66 12.03 17.59 -23.72
N ASP A 67 11.42 17.35 -22.56
CA ASP A 67 11.64 18.17 -21.36
C ASP A 67 13.09 18.05 -20.87
N GLY A 68 13.74 19.18 -20.57
CA GLY A 68 15.11 19.22 -20.07
C GLY A 68 15.29 18.55 -18.71
N ASP A 69 14.23 18.38 -17.92
CA ASP A 69 14.24 17.70 -16.63
C ASP A 69 14.05 16.17 -16.72
N ALA A 70 13.84 15.60 -17.92
CA ALA A 70 13.59 14.16 -18.09
C ALA A 70 14.65 13.25 -17.43
N GLN A 71 15.93 13.61 -17.56
CA GLN A 71 17.04 12.88 -16.93
C GLN A 71 16.97 12.93 -15.40
N ARG A 72 16.54 14.08 -14.85
CA ARG A 72 16.41 14.27 -13.40
C ARG A 72 15.29 13.40 -12.84
N TYR A 73 14.13 13.33 -13.52
CA TYR A 73 13.04 12.45 -13.09
C TYR A 73 13.45 10.98 -13.10
N THR A 74 14.21 10.55 -14.10
CA THR A 74 14.75 9.19 -14.19
C THR A 74 15.69 8.88 -13.01
N GLN A 75 16.58 9.82 -12.64
CA GLN A 75 17.47 9.63 -11.49
C GLN A 75 16.71 9.51 -10.16
N ILE A 76 15.66 10.33 -9.96
CA ILE A 76 14.81 10.26 -8.78
C ILE A 76 14.05 8.93 -8.74
N LEU A 77 13.54 8.47 -9.88
CA LEU A 77 12.87 7.17 -10.01
C LEU A 77 13.81 6.01 -9.63
N ASP A 78 15.05 6.01 -10.13
CA ASP A 78 16.03 4.95 -9.84
C ASP A 78 16.42 4.92 -8.35
N GLU A 79 16.50 6.08 -7.70
CA GLU A 79 16.67 6.15 -6.26
C GLU A 79 15.44 5.65 -5.49
N ALA A 80 14.24 6.07 -5.90
CA ALA A 80 13.00 5.65 -5.26
C ALA A 80 12.78 4.13 -5.35
N ARG A 81 13.02 3.53 -6.53
CA ARG A 81 12.95 2.07 -6.74
C ARG A 81 13.90 1.31 -5.83
N ARG A 82 15.16 1.74 -5.75
CA ARG A 82 16.16 1.12 -4.87
C ARG A 82 15.75 1.22 -3.41
N ASN A 83 15.34 2.41 -2.95
CA ASN A 83 14.91 2.62 -1.58
C ASN A 83 13.67 1.78 -1.22
N LEU A 84 12.68 1.66 -2.13
CA LEU A 84 11.52 0.81 -1.90
C LEU A 84 11.92 -0.64 -1.64
N VAL A 85 12.77 -1.21 -2.49
CA VAL A 85 13.23 -2.60 -2.36
C VAL A 85 14.12 -2.77 -1.13
N ASP A 86 15.16 -1.95 -0.98
CA ASP A 86 16.14 -2.07 0.10
C ASP A 86 15.51 -1.92 1.50
N LYS A 87 14.48 -1.07 1.62
CA LYS A 87 13.83 -0.83 2.90
C LYS A 87 12.73 -1.83 3.20
N LEU A 88 11.91 -2.23 2.22
CA LEU A 88 10.67 -2.95 2.50
C LEU A 88 10.66 -4.42 2.07
N TRP A 89 11.51 -4.84 1.12
CA TRP A 89 11.51 -6.24 0.67
C TRP A 89 11.99 -7.17 1.78
N ASN A 90 11.16 -8.16 2.15
CA ASN A 90 11.47 -9.11 3.23
C ASN A 90 11.87 -10.51 2.74
N GLY A 91 11.94 -10.72 1.42
CA GLY A 91 12.25 -12.02 0.81
C GLY A 91 11.05 -12.75 0.22
N GLU A 92 9.82 -12.42 0.66
CA GLU A 92 8.58 -13.00 0.14
C GLU A 92 7.60 -11.93 -0.35
N TYR A 93 7.48 -10.81 0.37
CA TYR A 93 6.65 -9.67 0.02
C TYR A 93 7.28 -8.37 0.57
N PHE A 94 6.59 -7.25 0.40
CA PHE A 94 7.02 -5.96 0.98
C PHE A 94 6.36 -5.74 2.33
N ASP A 95 7.18 -5.48 3.35
CA ASP A 95 6.72 -5.08 4.68
C ASP A 95 5.84 -3.82 4.60
N LEU A 96 4.80 -3.72 5.43
CA LEU A 96 3.83 -2.62 5.42
C LEU A 96 4.53 -1.25 5.49
N TRP A 97 5.46 -1.10 6.43
CA TRP A 97 6.29 0.09 6.53
C TRP A 97 7.57 -0.11 7.35
N TYR A 98 8.53 0.77 7.15
CA TYR A 98 9.77 0.90 7.91
C TYR A 98 10.06 2.37 8.18
N ASP A 99 10.32 2.72 9.44
CA ASP A 99 10.74 4.06 9.85
C ASP A 99 12.26 4.10 10.07
N PRO A 100 13.03 4.79 9.20
CA PRO A 100 14.47 4.94 9.37
C PRO A 100 14.89 5.73 10.63
N VAL A 101 13.99 6.54 11.21
CA VAL A 101 14.32 7.39 12.37
C VAL A 101 14.29 6.56 13.66
N SER A 102 13.21 5.83 13.91
CA SER A 102 13.08 4.96 15.10
C SER A 102 13.68 3.56 14.90
N GLY A 103 13.86 3.11 13.66
CA GLY A 103 14.20 1.73 13.32
C GLY A 103 13.01 0.76 13.45
N TYR A 104 11.81 1.25 13.75
CA TYR A 104 10.61 0.43 13.84
C TYR A 104 10.13 -0.04 12.48
N ARG A 105 9.42 -1.17 12.49
CA ARG A 105 8.92 -1.84 11.29
C ARG A 105 7.60 -2.52 11.59
N ASP A 106 6.75 -2.54 10.57
CA ASP A 106 5.55 -3.36 10.54
C ASP A 106 5.61 -4.33 9.36
N ARG A 107 5.41 -5.61 9.65
CA ARG A 107 5.53 -6.71 8.69
C ARG A 107 4.18 -7.26 8.20
N ALA A 108 3.09 -6.54 8.43
CA ALA A 108 1.80 -6.91 7.87
C ALA A 108 1.88 -6.97 6.34
N CYS A 109 1.27 -7.99 5.74
CA CYS A 109 1.14 -8.14 4.30
C CYS A 109 -0.07 -7.33 3.84
N MET A 110 0.15 -6.23 3.11
CA MET A 110 -0.92 -5.35 2.63
C MET A 110 -1.41 -5.77 1.25
N SER A 111 -2.73 -5.90 1.08
CA SER A 111 -3.35 -6.27 -0.21
C SER A 111 -3.13 -5.20 -1.29
N ALA A 112 -3.15 -3.93 -0.91
CA ALA A 112 -2.92 -2.81 -1.83
C ALA A 112 -1.42 -2.48 -2.07
N ALA A 113 -0.49 -3.35 -1.67
CA ALA A 113 0.95 -3.10 -1.76
C ALA A 113 1.48 -2.80 -3.18
N LEU A 114 0.79 -3.30 -4.21
CA LEU A 114 1.22 -3.23 -5.61
C LEU A 114 0.22 -2.44 -6.48
N THR A 115 -0.45 -1.44 -5.90
CA THR A 115 -1.43 -0.62 -6.63
C THR A 115 -0.77 0.20 -7.74
N GLY A 116 0.38 0.80 -7.48
CA GLY A 116 1.20 1.52 -8.45
C GLY A 116 1.72 0.62 -9.56
N GLU A 117 2.27 -0.55 -9.23
CA GLU A 117 2.70 -1.53 -10.26
C GLU A 117 1.54 -1.95 -11.17
N TRP A 118 0.36 -2.19 -10.60
CA TRP A 118 -0.84 -2.49 -11.38
C TRP A 118 -1.17 -1.37 -12.38
N TYR A 119 -1.14 -0.11 -11.93
CA TYR A 119 -1.36 1.04 -12.82
C TYR A 119 -0.28 1.14 -13.90
N LEU A 120 0.99 1.03 -13.53
CA LEU A 120 2.11 1.30 -14.43
C LEU A 120 2.20 0.26 -15.55
N GLU A 121 2.19 -1.03 -15.19
CA GLU A 121 2.29 -2.09 -16.20
C GLU A 121 0.95 -2.30 -16.89
N GLN A 122 -0.11 -2.53 -16.11
CA GLN A 122 -1.31 -3.13 -16.68
C GLN A 122 -2.28 -2.14 -17.29
N ILE A 123 -2.31 -0.91 -16.75
CA ILE A 123 -3.18 0.16 -17.29
C ILE A 123 -2.42 1.01 -18.32
N LEU A 124 -1.15 1.32 -18.05
CA LEU A 124 -0.36 2.23 -18.88
C LEU A 124 0.60 1.52 -19.85
N GLY A 125 0.89 0.22 -19.67
CA GLY A 125 1.81 -0.53 -20.54
C GLY A 125 3.26 -0.04 -20.47
N MET A 126 3.66 0.55 -19.34
CA MET A 126 4.95 1.23 -19.19
C MET A 126 6.08 0.35 -18.65
N GLY A 127 5.85 -0.94 -18.43
CA GLY A 127 6.78 -1.81 -17.73
C GLY A 127 6.55 -1.79 -16.21
N TYR A 128 7.28 -2.67 -15.53
CA TYR A 128 7.32 -2.68 -14.06
C TYR A 128 8.32 -1.67 -13.52
N ALA A 129 8.03 -1.12 -12.34
CA ALA A 129 8.98 -0.28 -11.64
C ALA A 129 9.88 -1.08 -10.69
N ILE A 130 9.38 -2.20 -10.18
CA ILE A 130 10.16 -3.19 -9.45
C ILE A 130 10.33 -4.48 -10.26
N ASP A 131 11.26 -5.34 -9.83
CA ASP A 131 11.45 -6.65 -10.45
C ASP A 131 10.15 -7.49 -10.45
N ARG A 132 9.72 -7.92 -11.64
CA ARG A 132 8.50 -8.71 -11.84
C ARG A 132 8.45 -9.97 -10.96
N GLY A 133 9.61 -10.58 -10.69
CA GLY A 133 9.69 -11.71 -9.75
C GLY A 133 9.14 -11.38 -8.36
N LYS A 134 9.46 -10.18 -7.84
CA LYS A 134 8.97 -9.67 -6.55
C LYS A 134 7.49 -9.30 -6.60
N VAL A 135 7.00 -8.79 -7.73
CA VAL A 135 5.56 -8.54 -7.96
C VAL A 135 4.79 -9.86 -7.80
N LEU A 136 5.19 -10.89 -8.53
CA LEU A 136 4.56 -12.21 -8.49
C LEU A 136 4.62 -12.86 -7.10
N LEU A 137 5.77 -12.75 -6.41
CA LEU A 137 5.91 -13.25 -5.04
C LEU A 137 4.97 -12.52 -4.07
N THR A 138 4.89 -11.19 -4.18
CA THR A 138 4.02 -10.36 -3.35
C THR A 138 2.54 -10.66 -3.61
N LEU A 139 2.11 -10.80 -4.87
CA LEU A 139 0.73 -11.21 -5.19
C LEU A 139 0.40 -12.59 -4.61
N ARG A 140 1.30 -13.56 -4.71
CA ARG A 140 1.13 -14.88 -4.07
C ARG A 140 1.01 -14.77 -2.56
N ALA A 141 1.82 -13.93 -1.92
CA ALA A 141 1.76 -13.68 -0.49
C ALA A 141 0.42 -13.02 -0.09
N ILE A 142 -0.03 -12.00 -0.84
CA ILE A 142 -1.33 -11.34 -0.63
C ILE A 142 -2.46 -12.36 -0.70
N TYR A 143 -2.51 -13.18 -1.75
CA TYR A 143 -3.53 -14.23 -1.85
C TYR A 143 -3.46 -15.20 -0.66
N ARG A 144 -2.27 -15.73 -0.37
CA ARG A 144 -2.05 -16.71 0.69
C ARG A 144 -2.44 -16.20 2.07
N TYR A 145 -2.03 -14.97 2.40
CA TYR A 145 -2.14 -14.44 3.75
C TYR A 145 -3.43 -13.65 3.96
N ASN A 146 -3.99 -13.00 2.94
CA ASN A 146 -5.11 -12.09 3.12
C ASN A 146 -6.45 -12.64 2.63
N PHE A 147 -6.46 -13.64 1.72
CA PHE A 147 -7.72 -14.21 1.24
C PHE A 147 -8.32 -15.17 2.27
N ARG A 148 -9.61 -14.99 2.56
CA ARG A 148 -10.40 -15.85 3.43
C ARG A 148 -11.67 -16.24 2.70
N LYS A 149 -11.92 -17.54 2.65
CA LYS A 149 -13.17 -18.07 2.11
C LYS A 149 -14.33 -17.47 2.91
N TRP A 150 -15.34 -16.94 2.22
CA TRP A 150 -16.53 -16.26 2.77
C TRP A 150 -16.33 -14.84 3.28
N GLU A 151 -15.13 -14.45 3.69
CA GLU A 151 -14.86 -13.07 4.13
C GLU A 151 -14.32 -12.21 2.99
N GLY A 152 -13.49 -12.75 2.09
CA GLY A 152 -12.87 -12.01 0.99
C GLY A 152 -11.37 -11.77 1.18
N LEU A 153 -10.83 -10.74 0.50
CA LEU A 153 -9.44 -10.33 0.63
C LEU A 153 -9.31 -9.22 1.67
N LEU A 154 -8.78 -9.55 2.84
CA LEU A 154 -8.56 -8.57 3.92
C LEU A 154 -7.52 -7.52 3.49
N ASN A 155 -7.63 -6.27 3.94
CA ASN A 155 -6.69 -5.22 3.53
C ASN A 155 -5.26 -5.47 4.00
N ALA A 156 -5.07 -6.02 5.19
CA ALA A 156 -3.76 -6.45 5.65
C ALA A 156 -3.84 -7.51 6.75
N THR A 157 -2.89 -8.45 6.77
CA THR A 157 -2.77 -9.43 7.85
C THR A 157 -1.32 -9.60 8.28
N TYR A 158 -1.09 -10.05 9.51
CA TYR A 158 0.23 -10.48 9.96
C TYR A 158 0.37 -11.99 9.74
N PRO A 159 1.25 -12.46 8.84
CA PRO A 159 1.39 -13.89 8.59
C PRO A 159 1.73 -14.68 9.87
N GLY A 160 0.99 -15.77 10.09
CA GLY A 160 1.16 -16.64 11.26
C GLY A 160 0.73 -16.03 12.60
N LYS A 161 0.00 -14.90 12.60
CA LYS A 161 -0.55 -14.27 13.81
C LYS A 161 -2.08 -14.33 13.83
N PRO A 162 -2.72 -14.30 15.02
CA PRO A 162 -4.16 -14.21 15.11
C PRO A 162 -4.67 -12.85 14.62
N ARG A 163 -5.98 -12.77 14.36
CA ARG A 163 -6.69 -11.57 13.89
C ARG A 163 -7.88 -11.27 14.80
N PRO A 164 -8.34 -10.01 14.88
CA PRO A 164 -9.32 -9.63 15.87
C PRO A 164 -10.68 -10.29 15.69
N ALA A 165 -11.17 -10.47 14.46
CA ALA A 165 -12.44 -11.18 14.25
C ALA A 165 -12.47 -12.63 14.78
N LEU A 166 -11.32 -13.27 15.03
CA LEU A 166 -11.25 -14.65 15.58
C LEU A 166 -10.79 -14.71 17.04
N SER A 167 -10.19 -13.64 17.57
CA SER A 167 -9.51 -13.69 18.87
C SER A 167 -9.85 -12.50 19.76
N GLY A 168 -10.78 -11.64 19.34
CA GLY A 168 -11.14 -10.40 20.02
C GLY A 168 -10.12 -9.29 19.78
N ASP A 169 -10.44 -8.11 20.30
CA ASP A 169 -9.57 -6.93 20.19
C ASP A 169 -8.17 -7.20 20.74
N MET A 170 -7.17 -6.81 19.98
CA MET A 170 -5.76 -7.00 20.30
C MET A 170 -4.95 -5.77 19.91
N LYS A 171 -3.64 -5.93 19.73
CA LYS A 171 -2.75 -4.87 19.23
C LYS A 171 -2.08 -5.33 17.95
N TYR A 172 -1.67 -4.36 17.12
CA TYR A 172 -0.78 -4.62 16.01
C TYR A 172 0.48 -5.34 16.49
N PHE A 173 0.95 -6.30 15.68
CA PHE A 173 2.17 -7.07 15.97
C PHE A 173 3.41 -6.26 15.56
N ASN A 174 3.48 -5.02 16.03
CA ASN A 174 4.55 -4.06 15.80
C ASN A 174 4.90 -3.32 17.10
N PRO A 175 6.01 -2.54 17.13
CA PRO A 175 6.44 -1.84 18.34
C PRO A 175 5.57 -0.65 18.79
N LEU A 176 4.54 -0.28 18.02
CA LEU A 176 3.73 0.92 18.30
C LEU A 176 2.55 0.66 19.24
N GLY A 177 2.20 -0.59 19.50
CA GLY A 177 1.15 -0.96 20.45
C GLY A 177 -0.26 -0.45 20.08
N ILE A 178 -0.50 -0.25 18.78
CA ILE A 178 -1.73 0.32 18.22
C ILE A 178 -2.88 -0.69 18.34
N PRO A 179 -4.11 -0.26 18.70
CA PRO A 179 -5.26 -1.15 18.73
C PRO A 179 -5.51 -1.85 17.40
N TYR A 180 -5.73 -3.16 17.46
CA TYR A 180 -6.14 -4.00 16.34
C TYR A 180 -7.49 -4.61 16.70
N THR A 181 -8.56 -3.95 16.30
CA THR A 181 -9.93 -4.27 16.72
C THR A 181 -10.70 -4.96 15.61
N ILE A 182 -11.80 -5.61 16.00
CA ILE A 182 -12.75 -6.19 15.05
C ILE A 182 -13.25 -5.08 14.12
N SER A 183 -13.38 -5.39 12.82
CA SER A 183 -13.78 -4.43 11.79
C SER A 183 -12.83 -3.23 11.62
N SER A 184 -11.61 -3.30 12.14
CA SER A 184 -10.56 -2.35 11.76
C SER A 184 -10.28 -2.44 10.27
N GLN A 185 -9.75 -1.36 9.68
CA GLN A 185 -9.46 -1.34 8.24
C GLN A 185 -8.54 -2.48 7.81
N MET A 186 -7.57 -2.89 8.64
CA MET A 186 -6.71 -4.05 8.35
C MET A 186 -7.51 -5.36 8.22
N ASP A 187 -8.43 -5.62 9.15
CA ASP A 187 -9.24 -6.85 9.19
C ASP A 187 -10.56 -6.73 8.39
N THR A 188 -10.64 -5.78 7.46
CA THR A 188 -11.84 -5.57 6.63
C THR A 188 -11.48 -5.66 5.14
N PRO A 189 -12.24 -6.40 4.33
CA PRO A 189 -12.07 -6.40 2.88
C PRO A 189 -12.69 -5.15 2.27
N TRP A 190 -11.95 -4.52 1.35
CA TRP A 190 -12.45 -3.41 0.55
C TRP A 190 -12.69 -3.85 -0.88
N THR A 191 -13.94 -3.76 -1.33
CA THR A 191 -14.36 -4.31 -2.63
C THR A 191 -13.54 -3.74 -3.79
N GLY A 192 -13.22 -2.43 -3.74
CA GLY A 192 -12.37 -1.80 -4.75
C GLY A 192 -10.95 -2.35 -4.78
N VAL A 193 -10.38 -2.65 -3.60
CA VAL A 193 -9.04 -3.27 -3.48
C VAL A 193 -9.08 -4.72 -3.96
N GLU A 194 -10.10 -5.48 -3.55
CA GLU A 194 -10.31 -6.86 -3.97
C GLU A 194 -10.35 -7.02 -5.49
N VAL A 195 -11.16 -6.21 -6.17
CA VAL A 195 -11.30 -6.26 -7.62
C VAL A 195 -9.99 -5.85 -8.30
N ALA A 196 -9.34 -4.77 -7.84
CA ALA A 196 -8.07 -4.33 -8.42
C ALA A 196 -6.97 -5.40 -8.29
N VAL A 197 -6.82 -5.99 -7.09
CA VAL A 197 -5.85 -7.06 -6.84
C VAL A 197 -6.17 -8.30 -7.66
N ALA A 198 -7.45 -8.70 -7.75
CA ALA A 198 -7.86 -9.82 -8.56
C ALA A 198 -7.53 -9.62 -10.04
N MET A 199 -7.72 -8.41 -10.57
CA MET A 199 -7.37 -8.09 -11.96
C MET A 199 -5.88 -8.07 -12.18
N HIS A 200 -5.11 -7.52 -11.24
CA HIS A 200 -3.65 -7.62 -11.26
C HIS A 200 -3.20 -9.09 -11.31
N MET A 201 -3.76 -9.95 -10.45
CA MET A 201 -3.48 -11.38 -10.47
C MET A 201 -3.79 -12.05 -11.81
N VAL A 202 -4.97 -11.78 -12.39
CA VAL A 202 -5.36 -12.35 -13.68
C VAL A 202 -4.38 -11.95 -14.78
N TRP A 203 -4.01 -10.67 -14.86
CA TRP A 203 -3.07 -10.18 -15.86
C TRP A 203 -1.65 -10.73 -15.68
N GLU A 204 -1.25 -11.04 -14.44
CA GLU A 204 0.01 -11.72 -14.15
C GLU A 204 -0.01 -13.25 -14.38
N GLY A 205 -1.15 -13.80 -14.79
CA GLY A 205 -1.33 -15.23 -15.05
C GLY A 205 -1.77 -16.06 -13.82
N MET A 206 -2.04 -15.42 -12.68
CA MET A 206 -2.63 -16.04 -11.48
C MET A 206 -4.17 -16.10 -11.59
N VAL A 207 -4.65 -16.69 -12.69
CA VAL A 207 -6.06 -16.62 -13.09
C VAL A 207 -6.98 -17.29 -12.07
N SER A 208 -6.60 -18.44 -11.51
CA SER A 208 -7.43 -19.16 -10.54
C SER A 208 -7.61 -18.35 -9.26
N GLU A 209 -6.54 -17.75 -8.76
CA GLU A 209 -6.53 -16.92 -7.55
C GLU A 209 -7.38 -15.67 -7.75
N GLY A 210 -7.20 -14.96 -8.86
CA GLY A 210 -7.99 -13.78 -9.18
C GLY A 210 -9.48 -14.08 -9.31
N LEU A 211 -9.85 -15.15 -10.03
CA LEU A 211 -11.27 -15.54 -10.16
C LEU A 211 -11.90 -15.94 -8.82
N LYS A 212 -11.15 -16.60 -7.92
CA LYS A 212 -11.65 -16.92 -6.58
C LYS A 212 -11.92 -15.68 -5.73
N ILE A 213 -11.11 -14.63 -5.86
CA ILE A 213 -11.36 -13.35 -5.18
C ILE A 213 -12.65 -12.72 -5.74
N LEU A 214 -12.78 -12.62 -7.06
CA LEU A 214 -13.97 -12.03 -7.70
C LEU A 214 -15.24 -12.82 -7.37
N GLU A 215 -15.17 -14.15 -7.36
CA GLU A 215 -16.28 -15.00 -6.93
C GLU A 215 -16.63 -14.73 -5.47
N ALA A 216 -15.65 -14.63 -4.57
CA ALA A 216 -15.91 -14.33 -3.16
C ALA A 216 -16.61 -12.98 -2.97
N VAL A 217 -16.17 -11.95 -3.70
CA VAL A 217 -16.87 -10.65 -3.74
C VAL A 217 -18.31 -10.86 -4.19
N HIS A 218 -18.52 -11.45 -5.37
CA HIS A 218 -19.86 -11.65 -5.93
C HIS A 218 -20.79 -12.40 -4.97
N ARG A 219 -20.34 -13.54 -4.43
CA ARG A 219 -21.10 -14.37 -3.50
C ARG A 219 -21.43 -13.65 -2.20
N ARG A 220 -20.52 -12.82 -1.69
CA ARG A 220 -20.77 -11.99 -0.51
C ARG A 220 -21.91 -11.01 -0.80
N TYR A 221 -21.85 -10.25 -1.88
CA TYR A 221 -22.95 -9.34 -2.24
C TYR A 221 -24.28 -10.06 -2.48
N GLU A 222 -24.24 -11.21 -3.15
CA GLU A 222 -25.42 -12.05 -3.38
C GLU A 222 -26.05 -12.53 -2.07
N SER A 223 -25.25 -13.03 -1.12
CA SER A 223 -25.77 -13.60 0.14
C SER A 223 -26.46 -12.58 1.04
N TRP A 224 -26.07 -11.31 0.93
CA TRP A 224 -26.64 -10.21 1.72
C TRP A 224 -27.73 -9.42 0.98
N GLY A 225 -28.13 -9.86 -0.22
CA GLY A 225 -29.18 -9.20 -1.00
C GLY A 225 -28.77 -7.86 -1.60
N PHE A 226 -27.47 -7.57 -1.70
CA PHE A 226 -26.93 -6.34 -2.29
C PHE A 226 -26.64 -6.48 -3.79
N THR A 227 -27.27 -7.43 -4.48
CA THR A 227 -27.12 -7.60 -5.93
C THR A 227 -27.52 -6.31 -6.64
N GLY A 228 -26.56 -5.65 -7.30
CA GLY A 228 -26.77 -4.35 -7.97
C GLY A 228 -26.34 -3.12 -7.16
N ALA A 229 -25.88 -3.28 -5.91
CA ALA A 229 -25.28 -2.21 -5.10
C ALA A 229 -23.89 -2.64 -4.62
N THR A 230 -22.86 -1.83 -4.88
CA THR A 230 -21.48 -2.11 -4.43
C THR A 230 -21.10 -1.18 -3.28
N LEU A 231 -20.67 -1.75 -2.15
CA LEU A 231 -20.19 -1.04 -0.97
C LEU A 231 -18.66 -0.89 -1.01
N SER A 232 -18.13 0.18 -0.43
CA SER A 232 -16.68 0.41 -0.34
C SER A 232 -15.97 -0.67 0.47
N ALA A 233 -16.57 -1.06 1.60
CA ALA A 233 -16.08 -2.07 2.52
C ALA A 233 -17.26 -2.89 3.05
N MET A 234 -17.05 -4.20 3.23
CA MET A 234 -18.06 -5.07 3.83
C MET A 234 -17.39 -6.12 4.71
N GLY A 235 -17.36 -5.87 6.01
CA GLY A 235 -16.92 -6.86 6.98
C GLY A 235 -17.94 -7.98 7.13
N THR A 236 -17.48 -9.17 7.51
CA THR A 236 -18.33 -10.27 7.98
C THR A 236 -18.31 -10.25 9.51
N THR A 237 -19.46 -10.01 10.13
CA THR A 237 -19.66 -10.21 11.59
C THR A 237 -19.89 -11.68 11.90
#